data_AF-A0A950PCB2-F1
#
_entry.id   AF-A0A950PCB2-F1
#
_cell.length_a   1.000
_cell.length_b   1.000
_cell.length_c   1.000
_cell.angle_alpha   90.00
_cell.angle_beta   90.00
_cell.angle_gamma   90.00
#
_symmetry.space_group_name_H-M   'P 1'
#
loop_
_entity.id
_entity.type
_entity.pdbx_description
1 polymer ?
#
loop_
_entity_poly.entity_id
_entity_poly.type
_entity_poly.pdbx_seq_one_letter_code
_entity_poly.pdbx_strand_id
1 'polypeptide(L)'
;MSAAPVKIGMRPPHPGAFIREEILDELGLTVARTAEILKVRRATLSDLLHGKAALSPEMALRIEKAFGVNMDTLLRMQAWHDSYSMRQRADEIDVERFDPVASK
;
A
#
# COMPACT_ATOMS: atom_id res chain seq x y z
N MET A 1 7.92 -13.04 -37.46
CA MET A 1 6.95 -12.50 -36.48
C MET A 1 7.67 -12.43 -35.15
N SER A 2 8.08 -11.23 -34.70
CA SER A 2 8.81 -11.05 -33.45
C SER A 2 7.81 -11.03 -32.29
N ALA A 3 7.85 -12.05 -31.43
CA ALA A 3 7.07 -12.05 -30.21
C ALA A 3 7.70 -11.05 -29.24
N ALA A 4 6.97 -9.98 -28.90
CA ALA A 4 7.38 -9.04 -27.87
C ALA A 4 7.66 -9.81 -26.57
N PRO A 5 8.75 -9.52 -25.85
CA PRO A 5 9.08 -10.24 -24.63
C PRO A 5 7.94 -10.09 -23.61
N VAL A 6 7.60 -11.20 -22.97
CA VAL A 6 6.60 -11.26 -21.90
C VAL A 6 7.03 -10.27 -20.81
N LYS A 7 6.25 -9.21 -20.59
CA LYS A 7 6.40 -8.37 -19.40
C LYS A 7 6.12 -9.25 -18.19
N ILE A 8 7.16 -9.65 -17.47
CA ILE A 8 7.03 -10.18 -16.11
C ILE A 8 6.64 -8.97 -15.23
N GLY A 9 5.35 -8.66 -15.19
CA GLY A 9 4.82 -7.56 -14.38
C GLY A 9 4.76 -7.99 -12.92
N MET A 10 5.69 -7.51 -12.10
CA MET A 10 5.54 -7.63 -10.65
C MET A 10 4.30 -6.85 -10.20
N ARG A 11 3.35 -7.52 -9.56
CA ARG A 11 2.25 -6.89 -8.83
C ARG A 11 2.74 -6.55 -7.43
N PRO A 12 2.89 -5.27 -7.06
CA PRO A 12 3.33 -4.91 -5.73
C PRO A 12 2.29 -5.36 -4.70
N PRO A 13 2.70 -5.99 -3.59
CA PRO A 13 1.77 -6.39 -2.55
C PRO A 13 1.23 -5.16 -1.80
N HIS A 14 -0.01 -5.25 -1.34
CA HIS A 14 -0.56 -4.25 -0.43
C HIS A 14 0.16 -4.35 0.93
N PRO A 15 0.60 -3.24 1.56
CA PRO A 15 1.36 -3.28 2.81
C PRO A 15 0.60 -3.95 3.96
N GLY A 16 -0.74 -3.94 3.92
CA GLY A 16 -1.57 -4.68 4.88
C GLY A 16 -1.32 -6.19 4.92
N ALA A 17 -0.98 -6.83 3.78
CA ALA A 17 -0.63 -8.25 3.75
C ALA A 17 0.72 -8.48 4.45
N PHE A 18 1.73 -7.65 4.12
CA PHE A 18 3.03 -7.66 4.79
C PHE A 18 2.89 -7.46 6.31
N ILE A 19 2.08 -6.49 6.76
CA ILE A 19 1.85 -6.25 8.19
C ILE A 19 1.22 -7.48 8.87
N ARG A 20 0.32 -8.19 8.18
CA ARG A 20 -0.27 -9.42 8.73
C ARG A 20 0.79 -10.49 8.92
N GLU A 21 1.49 -10.83 7.85
CA GLU A 21 2.41 -11.96 7.82
C GLU A 21 3.63 -11.69 8.71
N GLU A 22 4.30 -10.55 8.50
CA GLU A 22 5.60 -10.26 9.11
C GLU A 22 5.52 -9.65 10.51
N ILE A 23 4.32 -9.25 10.97
CA ILE A 23 4.14 -8.66 12.30
C ILE A 23 3.12 -9.45 13.12
N LEU A 24 1.89 -9.64 12.63
CA LEU A 24 0.87 -10.29 13.45
C LEU A 24 1.15 -11.79 13.58
N ASP A 25 1.39 -12.49 12.48
CA ASP A 25 1.55 -13.94 12.48
C ASP A 25 2.87 -14.33 13.17
N GLU A 26 3.98 -13.65 12.85
CA GLU A 26 5.29 -13.86 13.50
C GLU A 26 5.27 -13.58 15.01
N LEU A 27 4.52 -12.57 15.47
CA LEU A 27 4.40 -12.27 16.91
C LEU A 27 3.25 -13.02 17.60
N GLY A 28 2.50 -13.86 16.88
CA GLY A 28 1.33 -14.57 17.41
C GLY A 28 0.20 -13.64 17.90
N LEU A 29 0.07 -12.45 17.31
CA LEU A 29 -0.88 -11.44 17.72
C LEU A 29 -2.21 -11.57 16.98
N THR A 30 -3.32 -11.53 17.73
CA THR A 30 -4.65 -11.42 17.13
C THR A 30 -4.92 -10.00 16.63
N VAL A 31 -5.75 -9.86 15.59
CA VAL A 31 -6.19 -8.55 15.09
C VAL A 31 -6.81 -7.68 16.19
N ALA A 32 -7.55 -8.27 17.13
CA ALA A 32 -8.13 -7.54 18.24
C ALA A 32 -7.04 -6.95 19.15
N ARG A 33 -6.07 -7.79 19.54
CA ARG A 33 -4.97 -7.36 20.40
C ARG A 33 -4.10 -6.29 19.73
N THR A 34 -3.79 -6.46 18.45
CA THR A 34 -3.01 -5.48 17.69
C THR A 34 -3.73 -4.14 17.56
N ALA A 35 -5.05 -4.15 17.35
CA ALA A 35 -5.84 -2.92 17.29
C ALA A 35 -5.81 -2.15 18.62
N GLU A 36 -5.85 -2.85 19.76
CA GLU A 36 -5.70 -2.25 21.09
C GLU A 36 -4.31 -1.62 21.30
N ILE A 37 -3.25 -2.30 20.87
CA ILE A 37 -1.87 -1.81 20.93
C ILE A 37 -1.73 -0.54 20.10
N LEU A 38 -2.22 -0.57 18.87
CA LEU A 38 -2.17 0.57 17.93
C LEU A 38 -3.15 1.70 18.28
N LYS A 39 -4.05 1.49 19.25
CA LYS A 39 -5.10 2.45 19.65
C LYS A 39 -6.03 2.84 18.48
N VAL A 40 -6.47 1.83 17.73
CA VAL A 40 -7.38 1.99 16.58
C VAL A 40 -8.58 1.06 16.69
N ARG A 41 -9.62 1.30 15.90
CA ARG A 41 -10.75 0.37 15.82
C ARG A 41 -10.28 -0.92 15.14
N ARG A 42 -10.73 -2.07 15.67
CA ARG A 42 -10.47 -3.39 15.09
C ARG A 42 -10.87 -3.48 13.62
N ALA A 43 -12.00 -2.88 13.24
CA ALA A 43 -12.47 -2.85 11.85
C ALA A 43 -11.46 -2.13 10.94
N THR A 44 -10.95 -0.96 11.36
CA THR A 44 -9.94 -0.20 10.61
C THR A 44 -8.67 -1.01 10.38
N LEU A 45 -8.16 -1.70 11.41
CA LEU A 45 -7.01 -2.57 11.25
C LEU A 45 -7.35 -3.75 10.33
N SER A 46 -8.51 -4.39 10.50
CA SER A 46 -8.95 -5.49 9.66
C SER A 46 -9.03 -5.09 8.18
N ASP A 47 -9.59 -3.93 7.86
CA ASP A 47 -9.70 -3.46 6.48
C ASP A 47 -8.32 -3.22 5.86
N LEU A 48 -7.39 -2.63 6.62
CA LEU A 48 -6.00 -2.48 6.21
C LEU A 48 -5.36 -3.84 5.91
N LEU A 49 -5.42 -4.78 6.87
CA LEU A 49 -4.79 -6.09 6.76
C LEU A 49 -5.35 -6.94 5.61
N HIS A 50 -6.57 -6.67 5.14
CA HIS A 50 -7.19 -7.36 4.01
C HIS A 50 -7.09 -6.57 2.69
N GLY A 51 -6.34 -5.47 2.66
CA GLY A 51 -6.18 -4.64 1.46
C GLY A 51 -7.44 -3.89 1.03
N LYS A 52 -8.41 -3.72 1.94
CA LYS A 52 -9.65 -2.96 1.72
C LYS A 52 -9.50 -1.47 2.03
N ALA A 53 -8.48 -1.11 2.80
CA ALA A 53 -8.13 0.26 3.10
C ALA A 53 -6.62 0.48 2.91
N ALA A 54 -6.25 1.63 2.37
CA ALA A 54 -4.86 2.03 2.23
C ALA A 54 -4.21 2.32 3.60
N LEU A 55 -2.90 2.11 3.69
CA LEU A 55 -2.11 2.51 4.84
C LEU A 55 -1.98 4.04 4.88
N SER A 56 -2.52 4.67 5.92
CA SER A 56 -2.32 6.10 6.18
C SER A 56 -0.96 6.36 6.87
N PRO A 57 -0.38 7.57 6.73
CA PRO A 57 0.84 7.96 7.46
C PRO A 57 0.68 7.84 8.98
N GLU A 58 -0.48 8.19 9.53
CA GLU A 58 -0.76 8.08 10.96
C GLU A 58 -0.73 6.62 11.43
N MET A 59 -1.30 5.69 10.65
CA MET A 59 -1.24 4.26 10.95
C MET A 59 0.18 3.71 10.81
N ALA A 60 0.93 4.13 9.78
CA ALA A 60 2.32 3.73 9.60
C ALA A 60 3.19 4.15 10.80
N LEU A 61 3.02 5.37 11.30
CA LEU A 61 3.72 5.84 12.51
C LEU A 61 3.29 5.08 13.77
N ARG A 62 2.02 4.69 13.91
CA ARG A 62 1.58 3.81 15.01
C ARG A 62 2.29 2.46 14.97
N ILE A 63 2.41 1.86 13.78
CA ILE A 63 3.09 0.58 13.58
C ILE A 63 4.59 0.70 13.91
N GLU A 64 5.25 1.76 13.45
CA GLU A 64 6.65 2.03 13.79
C GLU A 64 6.87 2.13 15.30
N LYS A 65 6.03 2.92 15.99
CA LYS A 65 6.11 3.08 17.45
C LYS A 65 5.83 1.79 18.22
N ALA A 66 4.95 0.93 17.71
CA ALA A 66 4.55 -0.30 18.40
C ALA A 66 5.49 -1.48 18.14
N PHE A 67 6.03 -1.58 16.92
CA PHE A 67 6.72 -2.79 16.44
C PHE A 67 8.13 -2.50 15.87
N GLY A 68 8.54 -1.24 15.79
CA GLY A 68 9.87 -0.86 15.29
C GLY A 68 10.03 -0.91 13.77
N VAL A 69 8.95 -1.15 13.01
CA VAL A 69 8.98 -1.21 11.54
C VAL A 69 8.95 0.19 10.97
N ASN A 70 9.97 0.55 10.18
CA ASN A 70 10.12 1.90 9.64
C ASN A 70 8.92 2.36 8.80
N MET A 71 8.32 3.50 9.16
CA MET A 71 7.09 3.99 8.53
C MET A 71 7.30 4.36 7.05
N ASP A 72 8.45 4.91 6.68
CA ASP A 72 8.73 5.31 5.30
C ASP A 72 8.81 4.11 4.37
N THR A 73 9.28 2.98 4.88
CA THR A 73 9.31 1.71 4.13
C THR A 73 7.90 1.25 3.81
N LEU A 74 7.01 1.24 4.82
CA LEU A 74 5.61 0.86 4.63
C LEU A 74 4.86 1.83 3.70
N LEU A 75 5.13 3.13 3.80
CA LEU A 75 4.55 4.14 2.92
C LEU A 75 5.05 4.03 1.48
N ARG A 76 6.32 3.68 1.27
CA ARG A 76 6.85 3.35 -0.06
C ARG A 76 6.16 2.13 -0.66
N MET A 77 5.90 1.10 0.15
CA MET A 77 5.13 -0.07 -0.30
C MET A 77 3.70 0.32 -0.70
N GLN A 78 3.01 1.15 0.10
CA GLN A 78 1.69 1.67 -0.24
C GLN A 78 1.71 2.44 -1.56
N ALA A 79 2.64 3.38 -1.71
CA ALA A 79 2.77 4.19 -2.92
C ALA A 79 3.03 3.33 -4.17
N TRP A 80 3.82 2.26 -4.03
CA TRP A 80 4.09 1.34 -5.14
C TRP A 80 2.85 0.53 -5.53
N HIS A 81 2.12 -0.01 -4.53
CA HIS A 81 0.85 -0.70 -4.74
C HIS A 81 -0.19 0.20 -5.43
N ASP A 82 -0.33 1.44 -4.96
CA ASP A 82 -1.31 2.39 -5.49
C ASP A 82 -0.94 2.83 -6.90
N SER A 83 0.34 3.07 -7.16
CA SER A 83 0.84 3.40 -8.50
C SER A 83 0.59 2.27 -9.49
N TYR A 84 0.80 1.01 -9.09
CA TYR A 84 0.48 -0.14 -9.93
C TYR A 84 -1.03 -0.21 -10.21
N SER A 85 -1.85 -0.12 -9.17
CA SER A 85 -3.31 -0.19 -9.29
C SER A 85 -3.88 0.93 -10.16
N MET A 86 -3.35 2.15 -10.02
CA MET A 86 -3.77 3.31 -10.82
C MET A 86 -3.35 3.18 -12.29
N ARG A 87 -2.16 2.64 -12.58
CA ARG A 87 -1.71 2.40 -13.95
C ARG A 87 -2.59 1.42 -14.72
N GLN A 88 -3.20 0.46 -14.02
CA GLN A 88 -4.18 -0.45 -14.64
C GLN A 88 -5.48 0.24 -15.05
N ARG A 89 -5.73 1.44 -14.51
CA ARG A 89 -6.93 2.27 -14.74
C ARG A 89 -6.56 3.59 -15.42
N ALA A 90 -5.39 3.65 -16.05
CA ALA A 90 -4.88 4.88 -16.65
C ALA A 90 -5.83 5.45 -17.71
N ASP A 91 -6.53 4.58 -18.46
CA ASP A 91 -7.49 4.96 -19.49
C ASP A 91 -8.77 5.62 -18.93
N GLU A 92 -9.00 5.56 -17.62
CA GLU A 92 -10.12 6.26 -16.94
C GLU A 92 -9.80 7.72 -16.62
N ILE A 93 -8.53 8.14 -16.76
CA ILE A 93 -8.07 9.48 -16.42
C ILE A 93 -7.87 10.29 -17.70
N ASP A 94 -8.79 11.23 -17.96
CA ASP A 94 -8.70 12.13 -19.09
C ASP A 94 -7.97 13.43 -18.70
N VAL A 95 -6.88 13.73 -19.40
CA VAL A 95 -6.05 14.92 -19.20
C VAL A 95 -5.45 15.38 -20.51
N GLU A 96 -5.42 16.70 -20.73
CA GLU A 96 -4.68 17.28 -21.84
C GLU A 96 -3.18 17.33 -21.51
N ARG A 97 -2.35 16.94 -22.47
CA ARG A 97 -0.89 17.07 -22.32
C ARG A 97 -0.51 18.54 -22.50
N PHE A 98 0.01 19.16 -21.44
CA PHE A 98 0.56 20.51 -21.52
C PHE A 98 1.70 20.57 -22.55
N ASP A 99 1.56 21.48 -23.52
CA ASP A 99 2.61 21.83 -24.49
C ASP A 99 3.21 23.20 -24.14
N PRO A 100 4.45 23.25 -23.63
CA PRO A 100 5.10 24.50 -23.26
C PRO A 100 5.46 25.40 -24.46
N VAL A 101 5.43 24.88 -25.69
CA VAL A 101 5.84 25.63 -26.90
C VAL A 101 4.67 26.37 -27.53
N ALA A 102 3.44 25.85 -27.40
CA ALA A 102 2.23 26.47 -27.95
C ALA A 102 1.68 27.64 -27.11
N SER A 103 2.29 27.93 -25.96
CA SER A 103 1.86 29.00 -25.03
C SER A 103 2.60 30.33 -25.23
N LYS A 104 3.18 30.57 -26.42
CA LYS A 104 3.87 31.82 -26.78
C LYS A 104 3.15 32.56 -27.91
#